data_AF-A0A9E7ESB4-F1
#
_entry.id   AF-A0A9E7ESB4-F1
#
_cell.length_a   1.000
_cell.length_b   1.000
_cell.length_c   1.000
_cell.angle_alpha   90.00
_cell.angle_beta   90.00
_cell.angle_gamma   90.00
#
_symmetry.space_group_name_H-M   'P 1'
#
loop_
_entity.id
_entity.type
_entity.pdbx_description
1 polymer ?
#
loop_
_entity_poly.entity_id
_entity_poly.type
_entity_poly.pdbx_seq_one_letter_code
_entity_poly.pdbx_strand_id
1 'polypeptide(L)'
;MAKPSFQRLGTSIDVPNVQALAASIANPADVPPRYVRPEAKADPVVSDGDSELPVIDFSRLLHRGFSREESAKLHHACADWGFFQLINHGVPDQAMEKMKADIVEFFKLPWKRRRHLRSCRTAWKVTAKSSSCLTTKCWTGRT
;
A
#
# COMPACT_ATOMS: atom_id res chain seq x y z
N MET A 1 5.85 -44.76 -27.05
CA MET A 1 6.03 -44.06 -25.75
C MET A 1 6.26 -42.59 -26.04
N ALA A 2 5.27 -41.74 -25.75
CA ALA A 2 5.36 -40.29 -26.01
C ALA A 2 6.12 -39.61 -24.87
N LYS A 3 7.13 -38.79 -25.21
CA LYS A 3 7.91 -38.01 -24.24
C LYS A 3 7.00 -36.94 -23.62
N PRO A 4 6.98 -36.79 -22.28
CA PRO A 4 6.26 -35.68 -21.67
C PRO A 4 6.98 -34.38 -22.03
N SER A 5 6.25 -33.46 -22.67
CA SER A 5 6.71 -32.10 -22.92
C SER A 5 6.79 -31.37 -21.58
N PHE A 6 7.98 -30.90 -21.22
CA PHE A 6 8.19 -30.05 -20.05
C PHE A 6 7.44 -28.72 -20.27
N GLN A 7 6.29 -28.55 -19.60
CA GLN A 7 5.58 -27.28 -19.62
C GLN A 7 6.46 -26.23 -18.97
N ARG A 8 6.62 -25.11 -19.68
CA ARG A 8 7.47 -23.97 -19.34
C ARG A 8 6.94 -23.28 -18.08
N LEU A 9 7.30 -23.80 -16.90
CA LEU A 9 6.98 -23.20 -15.62
C LEU A 9 7.79 -21.91 -15.45
N GLY A 10 7.10 -20.75 -15.40
CA GLY A 10 7.71 -19.50 -14.94
C GLY A 10 7.84 -18.36 -15.95
N THR A 11 6.93 -18.21 -16.93
CA THR A 11 6.85 -16.93 -17.67
C THR A 11 5.96 -15.94 -16.92
N SER A 12 6.41 -14.69 -16.76
CA SER A 12 5.55 -13.60 -16.32
C SER A 12 4.43 -13.41 -17.33
N ILE A 13 3.18 -13.54 -16.89
CA ILE A 13 2.02 -13.28 -17.73
C ILE A 13 1.92 -11.75 -17.90
N ASP A 14 1.88 -11.27 -19.14
CA ASP A 14 1.57 -9.88 -19.40
C ASP A 14 0.12 -9.60 -18.97
N VAL A 15 -0.03 -8.73 -17.96
CA VAL A 15 -1.33 -8.32 -17.45
C VAL A 15 -1.62 -6.89 -17.93
N PRO A 16 -2.73 -6.68 -18.65
CA PRO A 16 -3.08 -5.36 -19.13
C PRO A 16 -3.48 -4.41 -18.00
N ASN A 17 -3.50 -3.12 -18.34
CA ASN A 17 -4.17 -2.04 -17.62
C ASN A 17 -5.48 -2.41 -16.92
N VAL A 18 -5.54 -2.67 -15.61
CA VAL A 18 -6.84 -2.92 -14.96
C VAL A 18 -7.75 -1.68 -15.00
N GLN A 19 -7.21 -0.47 -14.91
CA GLN A 19 -8.02 0.75 -15.05
C GLN A 19 -8.56 0.92 -16.47
N ALA A 20 -7.74 0.65 -17.49
CA ALA A 20 -8.18 0.65 -18.89
C ALA A 20 -9.22 -0.45 -19.17
N LEU A 21 -9.01 -1.64 -18.59
CA LEU A 21 -9.94 -2.77 -18.68
C LEU A 21 -11.29 -2.40 -18.04
N ALA A 22 -11.28 -1.84 -16.83
CA ALA A 22 -12.50 -1.39 -16.15
C ALA A 22 -13.27 -0.34 -16.96
N ALA A 23 -12.57 0.59 -17.63
CA ALA A 23 -13.21 1.58 -18.50
C ALA A 23 -13.80 0.99 -19.79
N SER A 24 -13.32 -0.17 -20.25
CA SER A 24 -13.80 -0.85 -21.46
C SER A 24 -14.93 -1.85 -21.22
N ILE A 25 -15.14 -2.27 -19.97
CA ILE A 25 -16.16 -3.24 -19.59
C ILE A 25 -17.49 -2.50 -19.39
N ALA A 26 -18.50 -2.86 -20.19
CA ALA A 26 -19.85 -2.33 -20.06
C ALA A 26 -20.71 -3.17 -19.11
N ASN A 27 -20.55 -4.51 -19.12
CA ASN A 27 -21.31 -5.42 -18.27
C ASN A 27 -20.37 -6.20 -17.33
N PRO A 28 -20.75 -6.45 -16.07
CA PRO A 28 -19.96 -7.28 -15.15
C PRO A 28 -19.65 -8.69 -15.66
N ALA A 29 -20.46 -9.22 -16.57
CA ALA A 29 -20.24 -10.52 -17.22
C ALA A 29 -19.03 -10.50 -18.19
N ASP A 30 -18.60 -9.33 -18.65
CA ASP A 30 -17.47 -9.17 -19.58
C ASP A 30 -16.11 -9.12 -18.85
N VAL A 31 -16.10 -9.28 -17.52
CA VAL A 31 -14.87 -9.37 -16.73
C VAL A 31 -14.10 -10.64 -17.15
N PRO A 32 -12.80 -10.51 -17.53
CA PRO A 32 -12.02 -11.66 -17.94
C PRO A 32 -12.01 -12.77 -16.87
N PRO A 33 -12.15 -14.05 -17.25
CA PRO A 33 -12.23 -15.17 -16.30
C PRO A 33 -11.09 -15.24 -15.27
N ARG A 34 -9.92 -14.66 -15.57
CA ARG A 34 -8.77 -14.58 -14.64
C ARG A 34 -9.00 -13.73 -13.39
N TYR A 35 -9.97 -12.81 -13.42
CA TYR A 35 -10.33 -11.97 -12.26
C TYR A 35 -11.56 -12.52 -11.53
N VAL A 36 -12.24 -13.51 -12.11
CA VAL A 36 -13.37 -14.19 -11.48
C VAL A 36 -12.83 -15.16 -10.45
N ARG A 37 -13.27 -15.03 -9.21
CA ARG A 37 -12.95 -15.93 -8.11
C ARG A 37 -14.19 -16.73 -7.74
N PRO A 38 -14.37 -17.96 -8.27
CA PRO A 38 -15.51 -18.82 -7.93
C PRO A 38 -15.64 -19.05 -6.42
N GLU A 39 -14.51 -19.12 -5.72
CA GLU A 39 -14.40 -19.30 -4.28
C GLU A 39 -14.83 -18.08 -3.47
N ALA A 40 -14.82 -16.87 -4.05
CA ALA A 40 -15.26 -15.65 -3.36
C ALA A 40 -16.81 -15.54 -3.27
N LYS A 41 -17.54 -16.46 -3.90
CA LYS A 41 -18.99 -16.65 -3.68
C LYS A 41 -19.30 -17.50 -2.45
N ALA A 42 -18.31 -18.20 -1.90
CA ALA A 42 -18.44 -18.85 -0.60
C ALA A 42 -18.31 -17.76 0.46
N ASP A 43 -19.42 -17.49 1.14
CA ASP A 43 -19.67 -16.59 2.25
C ASP A 43 -18.86 -15.28 2.27
N PRO A 44 -19.51 -14.11 2.17
CA PRO A 44 -18.80 -12.87 2.45
C PRO A 44 -18.14 -13.00 3.82
N VAL A 45 -16.82 -12.74 3.90
CA VAL A 45 -16.13 -12.47 5.17
C VAL A 45 -16.57 -11.09 5.65
N VAL A 46 -17.87 -10.92 5.78
CA VAL A 46 -18.52 -9.82 6.48
C VAL A 46 -19.24 -10.55 7.60
N SER A 47 -18.47 -10.87 8.63
CA SER A 47 -19.09 -11.19 9.91
C SER A 47 -19.79 -9.91 10.33
N ASP A 48 -21.11 -9.92 10.37
CA ASP A 48 -21.99 -8.89 10.94
C ASP A 48 -21.82 -8.79 12.47
N GLY A 49 -20.65 -9.20 12.97
CA GLY A 49 -20.28 -9.18 14.37
C GLY A 49 -19.56 -7.88 14.65
N ASP A 50 -19.91 -7.26 15.77
CA ASP A 50 -19.39 -6.01 16.35
C ASP A 50 -17.88 -6.02 16.67
N SER A 51 -17.09 -6.83 15.97
CA SER A 51 -15.64 -6.88 16.09
C SER A 51 -15.05 -5.67 15.35
N GLU A 52 -15.11 -4.51 16.01
CA GLU A 52 -14.43 -3.30 15.55
C GLU A 52 -12.91 -3.48 15.60
N LEU A 53 -12.23 -3.08 14.52
CA LEU A 53 -10.78 -3.13 14.42
C LEU A 53 -10.14 -2.26 15.53
N PRO A 54 -9.21 -2.78 16.35
CA PRO A 54 -8.65 -2.04 17.47
C PRO A 54 -8.05 -0.70 17.05
N VAL A 55 -8.34 0.36 17.82
CA VAL A 55 -7.78 1.70 17.61
C VAL A 55 -6.77 2.00 18.71
N ILE A 56 -5.56 2.37 18.30
CA ILE A 56 -4.45 2.72 19.19
C ILE A 56 -4.20 4.21 19.10
N ASP A 57 -4.19 4.90 20.24
CA ASP A 57 -3.81 6.30 20.31
C ASP A 57 -2.31 6.44 20.55
N PHE A 58 -1.60 6.93 19.54
CA PHE A 58 -0.15 7.10 19.60
C PHE A 58 0.28 8.17 20.61
N SER A 59 -0.53 9.21 20.82
CA SER A 59 -0.24 10.26 21.80
C SER A 59 -0.33 9.71 23.24
N ARG A 60 -1.32 8.86 23.52
CA ARG A 60 -1.47 8.17 24.81
C ARG A 60 -0.36 7.16 25.06
N LEU A 61 0.13 6.50 24.01
CA LEU A 61 1.26 5.57 24.09
C LEU A 61 2.54 6.28 24.57
N LEU A 62 2.76 7.54 24.15
CA LEU A 62 3.91 8.35 24.56
C LEU A 62 3.68 9.06 25.90
N HIS A 63 2.43 9.19 26.36
CA HIS A 63 2.09 9.87 27.60
C HIS A 63 2.35 8.97 28.81
N ARG A 64 3.21 9.40 29.74
CA ARG A 64 3.62 8.60 30.93
C ARG A 64 2.45 8.07 31.77
N GLY A 65 1.34 8.81 31.84
CA GLY A 65 0.16 8.42 32.60
C GLY A 65 -0.70 7.32 31.94
N PHE A 66 -0.63 7.17 30.62
CA PHE A 66 -1.51 6.25 29.86
C PHE A 66 -0.72 5.17 29.09
N SER A 67 0.60 5.29 29.03
CA SER A 67 1.46 4.41 28.22
C SER A 67 1.30 2.93 28.55
N ARG A 68 1.09 2.58 29.82
CA ARG A 68 0.89 1.18 30.24
C ARG A 68 -0.43 0.60 29.73
N GLU A 69 -1.51 1.36 29.82
CA GLU A 69 -2.83 0.95 29.32
C GLU A 69 -2.80 0.79 27.80
N GLU A 70 -2.24 1.79 27.10
CA GLU A 70 -2.26 1.80 25.65
C GLU A 70 -1.27 0.82 25.03
N SER A 71 -0.14 0.55 25.70
CA SER A 71 0.79 -0.51 25.33
C SER A 71 0.16 -1.90 25.49
N ALA A 72 -0.66 -2.12 26.53
CA ALA A 72 -1.40 -3.37 26.69
C ALA A 72 -2.43 -3.57 25.56
N LYS A 73 -3.14 -2.51 25.17
CA LYS A 73 -4.05 -2.56 24.00
C LYS A 73 -3.29 -2.86 22.71
N LEU A 74 -2.14 -2.22 22.50
CA LEU A 74 -1.28 -2.50 21.34
C LEU A 74 -0.80 -3.95 21.33
N HIS A 75 -0.39 -4.50 22.48
CA HIS A 75 0.02 -5.89 22.58
C HIS A 75 -1.12 -6.85 22.22
N HIS A 76 -2.32 -6.61 22.76
CA HIS A 76 -3.51 -7.41 22.45
C HIS A 76 -3.90 -7.33 20.97
N ALA A 77 -3.86 -6.13 20.38
CA ALA A 77 -4.12 -5.95 18.95
C ALA A 77 -3.10 -6.70 18.08
N CYS A 78 -1.81 -6.69 18.45
CA CYS A 78 -0.79 -7.44 17.73
C CYS A 78 -0.95 -8.97 17.87
N ALA A 79 -1.34 -9.46 19.04
CA ALA A 79 -1.46 -10.89 19.33
C ALA A 79 -2.72 -11.50 18.70
N ASP A 80 -3.87 -10.84 18.86
CA ASP A 80 -5.16 -11.43 18.54
C ASP A 80 -5.69 -11.00 17.17
N TRP A 81 -5.34 -9.79 16.71
CA TRP A 81 -5.80 -9.25 15.42
C TRP A 81 -4.72 -9.26 14.35
N GLY A 82 -3.48 -8.90 14.70
CA GLY A 82 -2.41 -8.63 13.74
C GLY A 82 -2.57 -7.33 12.94
N PHE A 83 -3.68 -6.61 13.13
CA PHE A 83 -3.99 -5.32 12.49
C PHE A 83 -4.68 -4.38 13.49
N PHE A 84 -4.43 -3.08 13.34
CA PHE A 84 -5.04 -2.02 14.15
C PHE A 84 -4.98 -0.68 13.42
N GLN A 85 -5.80 0.27 13.85
CA GLN A 85 -5.78 1.65 13.38
C GLN A 85 -4.97 2.52 14.34
N LEU A 86 -4.18 3.45 13.81
CA LEU A 86 -3.36 4.35 14.63
C LEU A 86 -3.85 5.79 14.48
N ILE A 87 -4.29 6.39 15.59
CA ILE A 87 -4.72 7.79 15.64
C ILE A 87 -3.70 8.65 16.40
N ASN A 88 -3.76 9.97 16.22
CA ASN A 88 -2.86 10.93 16.88
C ASN A 88 -1.36 10.60 16.67
N HIS A 89 -1.02 10.05 15.51
CA HIS A 89 0.33 9.58 15.14
C HIS A 89 1.32 10.72 14.84
N GLY A 90 0.89 11.98 14.92
CA GLY A 90 1.75 13.16 14.79
C GLY A 90 2.11 13.53 13.35
N VAL A 91 1.64 12.80 12.34
CA VAL A 91 1.77 13.22 10.93
C VAL A 91 0.70 14.28 10.66
N PRO A 92 1.07 15.45 10.10
CA PRO A 92 0.10 16.49 9.78
C PRO A 92 -0.92 16.00 8.74
N ASP A 93 -2.20 16.30 8.97
CA ASP A 93 -3.28 15.92 8.04
C ASP A 93 -3.03 16.46 6.62
N GLN A 94 -2.49 17.68 6.51
CA GLN A 94 -2.13 18.26 5.21
C GLN A 94 -1.13 17.40 4.42
N ALA A 95 -0.19 16.73 5.10
CA ALA A 95 0.77 15.83 4.44
C ALA A 95 0.08 14.57 3.94
N MET A 96 -0.84 14.00 4.72
CA MET A 96 -1.65 12.85 4.32
C MET A 96 -2.57 13.18 3.15
N GLU A 97 -3.25 14.32 3.19
CA GLU A 97 -4.13 14.77 2.10
C GLU A 97 -3.34 15.07 0.82
N LYS A 98 -2.17 15.70 0.93
CA LYS A 98 -1.28 15.90 -0.21
C LYS A 98 -0.82 14.57 -0.79
N MET A 99 -0.41 13.60 0.03
CA MET A 99 -0.01 12.28 -0.44
C MET A 99 -1.16 11.58 -1.18
N LYS A 100 -2.38 11.63 -0.66
CA LYS A 100 -3.57 11.09 -1.33
C LYS A 100 -3.80 11.77 -2.68
N ALA A 101 -3.72 13.11 -2.73
CA ALA A 101 -3.87 13.88 -3.96
C ALA A 101 -2.79 13.51 -4.99
N ASP A 102 -1.52 13.47 -4.60
CA ASP A 102 -0.39 13.12 -5.47
C ASP A 102 -0.55 11.71 -6.04
N ILE A 103 -1.02 10.74 -5.25
CA ILE A 103 -1.33 9.39 -5.72
C ILE A 103 -2.45 9.42 -6.76
N VAL A 104 -3.56 10.12 -6.47
CA VAL A 104 -4.67 10.23 -7.42
C VAL A 104 -4.22 10.87 -8.73
N GLU A 105 -3.46 11.97 -8.67
CA GLU A 105 -2.89 12.64 -9.84
C GLU A 105 -1.95 11.73 -10.62
N PHE A 106 -1.07 11.01 -9.92
CA PHE A 106 -0.18 10.03 -10.55
C PHE A 106 -0.97 8.96 -11.30
N PHE A 107 -2.07 8.46 -10.72
CA PHE A 107 -2.89 7.44 -11.36
C PHE A 107 -3.74 7.97 -12.53
N LYS A 108 -4.01 9.28 -12.60
CA LYS A 108 -4.66 9.95 -13.74
C LYS A 108 -3.73 10.12 -14.96
N LEU A 109 -2.41 10.06 -14.78
CA LEU A 109 -1.47 10.20 -15.90
C LEU A 109 -1.64 9.07 -16.95
N PRO A 110 -1.38 9.35 -18.25
CA PRO A 110 -1.46 8.33 -19.30
C PRO A 110 -0.56 7.13 -19.02
N TRP A 111 -1.05 5.93 -19.34
CA TRP A 111 -0.34 4.65 -19.13
C TRP A 111 1.11 4.67 -19.65
N LYS A 112 1.34 5.27 -20.82
CA LYS A 112 2.68 5.38 -21.44
C LYS A 112 3.67 6.06 -20.49
N ARG A 113 3.29 7.13 -19.78
CA ARG A 113 4.16 7.81 -18.81
C ARG A 113 4.35 6.98 -17.54
N ARG A 114 3.28 6.35 -17.04
CA ARG A 114 3.32 5.54 -15.81
C ARG A 114 4.09 4.22 -15.96
N ARG A 115 4.11 3.62 -17.16
CA ARG A 115 4.80 2.35 -17.42
C ARG A 115 6.31 2.44 -17.23
N HIS A 116 6.91 3.57 -17.57
CA HIS A 116 8.36 3.76 -17.38
C HIS A 116 8.72 3.90 -15.90
N LEU A 117 7.83 4.45 -15.07
CA LEU A 117 8.01 4.57 -13.62
C LEU A 117 7.72 3.27 -12.86
N ARG A 118 7.04 2.29 -13.49
CA ARG A 118 6.79 0.95 -12.93
C ARG A 118 8.06 0.10 -12.80
N SER A 119 9.06 0.36 -13.63
CA SER A 119 10.26 -0.50 -13.73
C SER A 119 11.48 0.05 -12.98
N CYS A 120 11.36 1.11 -12.19
CA CYS A 120 12.45 1.49 -11.28
C CYS A 120 12.51 0.52 -10.09
N ARG A 121 13.04 -0.69 -10.31
CA ARG A 121 13.77 -1.38 -9.25
C ARG A 121 14.97 -0.49 -8.92
N THR A 122 15.07 -0.09 -7.65
CA THR A 122 16.18 0.66 -7.03
C THR A 122 16.29 2.15 -7.37
N ALA A 123 15.87 2.99 -6.40
CA ALA A 123 16.69 4.08 -5.83
C ALA A 123 15.92 4.82 -4.74
N TRP A 124 15.37 4.10 -3.75
CA TRP A 124 15.20 4.72 -2.43
C TRP A 124 16.58 4.71 -1.77
N LYS A 125 17.42 5.69 -2.09
CA LYS A 125 18.54 6.00 -1.21
C LYS A 125 17.93 6.60 0.05
N VAL A 126 17.73 5.79 1.08
CA VAL A 126 17.63 6.30 2.44
C VAL A 126 19.01 6.86 2.74
N THR A 127 19.21 8.17 2.51
CA THR A 127 20.38 8.84 3.05
C THR A 127 20.19 8.89 4.55
N ALA A 128 20.79 7.96 5.27
CA ALA A 128 21.01 8.11 6.69
C ALA A 128 21.87 9.36 6.88
N LYS A 129 21.27 10.44 7.40
CA LYS A 129 22.05 11.57 7.94
C LYS A 129 22.68 11.09 9.23
N SER A 130 23.90 10.58 9.12
CA SER A 130 24.84 10.58 10.24
C SER A 130 25.09 12.04 10.65
N SER A 131 24.99 12.31 11.94
CA SER A 131 25.08 13.62 12.59
C SER A 131 26.52 14.16 12.71
N SER A 132 27.47 13.66 11.92
CA SER A 132 28.84 14.16 11.93
C SER A 132 29.35 14.35 10.51
N CYS A 133 29.10 15.55 9.96
CA CYS A 133 30.03 16.26 9.08
C CYS A 133 29.42 17.63 8.77
N LEU A 134 29.66 18.57 9.67
CA LEU A 134 29.60 19.99 9.40
C LEU A 134 30.64 20.30 8.31
N THR A 135 30.20 20.66 7.10
CA THR A 135 30.79 21.75 6.33
C THR A 135 29.94 22.08 5.10
N THR A 136 29.86 23.38 4.88
CA THR A 136 29.03 24.16 3.98
C THR A 136 29.39 24.05 2.50
N LYS A 137 28.40 24.29 1.63
CA LYS A 137 28.38 25.19 0.44
C LYS A 137 27.28 24.69 -0.52
N CYS A 138 26.17 25.39 -0.69
CA CYS A 138 25.91 26.68 -1.36
C CYS A 138 25.06 26.40 -2.60
N TRP A 139 23.88 26.99 -2.59
CA TRP A 139 22.91 27.05 -3.67
C TRP A 139 23.36 28.12 -4.67
N THR A 140 23.46 27.80 -5.95
CA THR A 140 23.46 28.82 -7.02
C THR A 140 22.65 28.29 -8.19
N GLY A 141 21.50 28.95 -8.42
CA GLY A 141 20.82 28.92 -9.70
C GLY A 141 21.45 29.87 -10.71
N ARG A 142 20.81 29.92 -11.89
CA ARG A 142 21.11 30.68 -13.13
C ARG A 142 22.00 29.87 -14.08
N THR A 143 21.58 29.60 -15.31
CA THR A 143 20.85 30.45 -16.27
C THR A 143 19.44 29.99 -16.61
#